data_AF-A0A2E5JNB4-F1
#
_entry.id   AF-A0A2E5JNB4-F1
#
_cell.length_a   1.000
_cell.length_b   1.000
_cell.length_c   1.000
_cell.angle_alpha   90.00
_cell.angle_beta   90.00
_cell.angle_gamma   90.00
#
_symmetry.space_group_name_H-M   'P 1'
#
loop_
_entity.id
_entity.type
_entity.pdbx_description
1 polymer ?
#
loop_
_entity_poly.entity_id
_entity_poly.type
_entity_poly.pdbx_seq_one_letter_code
_entity_poly.pdbx_strand_id
1 'polypeptide(L)'
;MANYHLQALLQILDGEQQIIQRTDQKALTLLSILGVFMVFFVIHFPKLQMNGITFTLMMIYFTAAIGTMYNLVRVIIPRFRIKSLKGFNKEEAKQLSPTFFSGISHFSSPEEYSDYLKSKSNDEEELYSMFAEQVFSLGKINQAKNNYIRRSTFFFITALTSELLIIMFMAYSRALPYIFPEI
;
A
#
# COMPACT_ATOMS: atom_id res chain seq x y z
N MET A 1 -1.77 25.26 -28.67
CA MET A 1 -2.40 23.97 -28.30
C MET A 1 -1.60 23.21 -27.24
N ALA A 2 -0.26 23.30 -27.22
CA ALA A 2 0.61 22.65 -26.23
C ALA A 2 0.26 22.95 -24.75
N ASN A 3 -0.06 24.21 -24.41
CA ASN A 3 -0.46 24.58 -23.05
C ASN A 3 -1.66 23.80 -22.50
N TYR A 4 -2.65 23.46 -23.34
CA TYR A 4 -3.80 22.66 -22.91
C TYR A 4 -3.41 21.21 -22.60
N HIS A 5 -2.48 20.64 -23.36
CA HIS A 5 -1.98 19.28 -23.13
C HIS A 5 -1.12 19.19 -21.87
N LEU A 6 -0.28 20.20 -21.61
CA LEU A 6 0.51 20.28 -20.39
C LEU A 6 -0.39 20.48 -19.15
N GLN A 7 -1.37 21.38 -19.24
CA GLN A 7 -2.33 21.60 -18.15
C GLN A 7 -3.14 20.33 -17.83
N ALA A 8 -3.55 19.58 -18.86
CA ALA A 8 -4.20 18.28 -18.67
C ALA A 8 -3.27 17.26 -17.98
N LEU A 9 -1.99 17.20 -18.32
CA LEU A 9 -1.02 16.32 -17.65
C LEU A 9 -0.83 16.68 -16.18
N LEU A 10 -0.71 17.97 -15.85
CA LEU A 10 -0.58 18.43 -14.46
C LEU A 10 -1.83 18.09 -13.65
N GLN A 11 -3.02 18.29 -14.22
CA GLN A 11 -4.27 17.90 -13.56
C GLN A 11 -4.35 16.39 -13.31
N ILE A 12 -3.90 15.56 -14.26
CA ILE A 12 -3.85 14.11 -14.08
C ILE A 12 -2.81 13.74 -13.01
N LEU A 13 -1.64 14.40 -13.00
CA LEU A 13 -0.59 14.19 -12.00
C LEU A 13 -1.13 14.46 -10.59
N ASP A 14 -1.79 15.59 -10.38
CA ASP A 14 -2.43 15.94 -9.10
C ASP A 14 -3.51 14.91 -8.70
N GLY A 15 -4.31 14.48 -9.68
CA GLY A 15 -5.31 13.43 -9.49
C GLY A 15 -4.69 12.11 -9.01
N GLU A 16 -3.62 11.66 -9.67
CA GLU A 16 -2.89 10.44 -9.31
C GLU A 16 -2.22 10.53 -7.94
N GLN A 17 -1.61 11.69 -7.61
CA GLN A 17 -1.03 11.92 -6.28
C GLN A 17 -2.10 11.85 -5.19
N GLN A 18 -3.27 12.45 -5.42
CA GLN A 18 -4.39 12.39 -4.49
C GLN A 18 -4.90 10.96 -4.31
N ILE A 19 -4.98 10.17 -5.39
CA ILE A 19 -5.38 8.75 -5.30
C ILE A 19 -4.36 7.94 -4.50
N ILE A 20 -3.07 8.20 -4.68
CA ILE A 20 -2.01 7.54 -3.90
C ILE A 20 -2.13 7.87 -2.41
N GLN A 21 -2.32 9.15 -2.06
CA GLN A 21 -2.51 9.56 -0.66
C GLN A 21 -3.75 8.91 -0.03
N ARG A 22 -4.88 8.85 -0.75
CA ARG A 22 -6.09 8.16 -0.31
C ARG A 22 -5.85 6.65 -0.12
N THR A 23 -5.03 6.05 -0.97
CA THR A 23 -4.68 4.63 -0.89
C THR A 23 -3.80 4.35 0.33
N ASP A 24 -2.87 5.25 0.65
CA ASP A 24 -2.05 5.17 1.86
C ASP A 24 -2.89 5.35 3.13
N GLN A 25 -3.84 6.29 3.11
CA GLN A 25 -4.78 6.46 4.21
C GLN A 25 -5.63 5.20 4.43
N LYS A 26 -6.14 4.58 3.35
CA LYS A 26 -6.85 3.29 3.45
C LYS A 26 -5.98 2.20 4.04
N ALA A 27 -4.71 2.11 3.64
CA ALA A 27 -3.78 1.13 4.20
C ALA A 27 -3.56 1.35 5.71
N LEU A 28 -3.36 2.60 6.13
CA LEU A 28 -3.18 2.97 7.53
C LEU A 28 -4.43 2.63 8.34
N THR A 29 -5.63 2.95 7.84
CA THR A 29 -6.88 2.60 8.51
C THR A 29 -7.04 1.08 8.66
N LEU A 30 -6.78 0.30 7.61
CA LEU A 30 -6.82 -1.17 7.69
C LEU A 30 -5.80 -1.71 8.70
N LEU A 31 -4.60 -1.12 8.75
CA LEU A 31 -3.56 -1.49 9.72
C LEU A 31 -3.99 -1.19 11.16
N SER A 32 -4.61 -0.03 11.40
CA SER A 32 -5.15 0.34 12.71
C SER A 32 -6.25 -0.62 13.16
N ILE A 33 -7.20 -0.95 12.29
CA ILE A 33 -8.28 -1.91 12.63
C ILE A 33 -7.68 -3.29 12.93
N LEU A 34 -6.75 -3.77 12.10
CA LEU A 34 -6.05 -5.04 12.35
C LEU A 34 -5.37 -5.04 13.73
N GLY A 35 -4.72 -3.94 14.11
CA GLY A 35 -4.10 -3.78 15.42
C GLY A 35 -5.10 -3.92 16.58
N VAL A 36 -6.28 -3.32 16.47
CA VAL A 36 -7.34 -3.43 17.49
C VAL A 36 -7.81 -4.88 17.65
N PHE A 37 -8.04 -5.58 16.54
CA PHE A 37 -8.40 -7.01 16.56
C PHE A 37 -7.26 -7.88 17.11
N MET A 38 -6.01 -7.60 16.76
CA MET A 38 -4.87 -8.32 17.35
C MET A 38 -4.80 -8.17 18.87
N VAL A 39 -5.02 -6.96 19.40
CA VAL A 39 -5.04 -6.72 20.85
C VAL A 39 -6.22 -7.49 21.49
N PHE A 40 -7.39 -7.47 20.85
CA PHE A 40 -8.55 -8.25 21.29
C PHE A 40 -8.20 -9.74 21.38
N PHE A 41 -7.59 -10.31 20.34
CA PHE A 41 -7.15 -11.69 20.31
C PHE A 41 -6.16 -12.02 21.44
N VAL A 42 -5.13 -11.19 21.65
CA VAL A 42 -4.12 -11.41 22.71
C VAL A 42 -4.74 -11.44 24.10
N ILE A 43 -5.76 -10.61 24.37
CA ILE A 43 -6.48 -10.61 25.66
C ILE A 43 -7.27 -11.92 25.86
N HIS A 44 -7.85 -12.47 24.79
CA HIS A 44 -8.63 -13.71 24.85
C HIS A 44 -7.78 -14.97 24.73
N PHE A 45 -6.56 -14.86 24.21
CA PHE A 45 -5.66 -15.97 23.96
C PHE A 45 -5.44 -16.88 25.18
N PRO A 46 -5.21 -16.38 26.42
CA PRO A 46 -5.06 -17.24 27.59
C PRO A 46 -6.30 -18.05 27.95
N LYS A 47 -7.48 -17.64 27.45
CA LYS A 47 -8.76 -18.33 27.70
C LYS A 47 -9.06 -19.40 26.64
N LEU A 48 -8.23 -19.51 25.60
CA LEU A 48 -8.43 -20.48 24.53
C LEU A 48 -8.07 -21.89 24.99
N GLN A 49 -9.03 -22.80 24.89
CA GLN A 49 -8.77 -24.23 24.99
C GLN A 49 -8.22 -24.73 23.65
N MET A 50 -7.04 -25.35 23.71
CA MET A 50 -6.34 -25.84 22.53
C MET A 50 -6.92 -27.18 22.08
N ASN A 51 -7.90 -27.09 21.19
CA ASN A 51 -8.50 -28.21 20.47
C ASN A 51 -8.01 -28.19 19.01
N GLY A 52 -8.10 -29.31 18.29
CA GLY A 52 -7.61 -29.38 16.91
C GLY A 52 -8.21 -28.32 15.97
N ILE A 53 -9.48 -27.95 16.17
CA ILE A 53 -10.18 -26.92 15.41
C ILE A 53 -9.65 -25.52 15.74
N THR A 54 -9.57 -25.16 17.03
CA THR A 54 -9.07 -23.84 17.46
C THR A 54 -7.61 -23.65 17.08
N PHE A 55 -6.80 -24.70 17.16
CA PHE A 55 -5.42 -24.68 16.70
C PHE A 55 -5.31 -24.41 15.18
N THR A 56 -6.13 -25.08 14.37
CA THR A 56 -6.15 -24.90 12.92
C THR A 56 -6.58 -23.47 12.53
N LEU A 57 -7.66 -22.97 13.13
CA LEU A 57 -8.12 -21.58 12.92
C LEU A 57 -7.06 -20.57 13.36
N MET A 58 -6.33 -20.85 14.43
CA MET A 58 -5.25 -20.00 14.90
C MET A 58 -4.09 -19.92 13.89
N MET A 59 -3.71 -21.04 13.27
CA MET A 59 -2.70 -21.04 12.20
C MET A 59 -3.16 -20.23 10.98
N ILE A 60 -4.43 -20.34 10.59
CA ILE A 60 -5.03 -19.54 9.51
C ILE A 60 -5.01 -18.04 9.88
N TYR A 61 -5.40 -17.71 11.11
CA TYR A 61 -5.41 -16.32 11.61
C TYR A 61 -4.02 -15.69 11.54
N PHE A 62 -2.99 -16.33 12.10
CA PHE A 62 -1.64 -15.76 12.13
C PHE A 62 -1.03 -15.61 10.73
N THR A 63 -1.20 -16.60 9.86
CA THR A 63 -0.70 -16.52 8.48
C THR A 63 -1.40 -15.43 7.68
N ALA A 64 -2.72 -15.28 7.83
CA ALA A 64 -3.50 -14.21 7.22
C ALA A 64 -3.15 -12.83 7.79
N ALA A 65 -2.93 -12.71 9.09
CA ALA A 65 -2.52 -11.47 9.75
C ALA A 65 -1.15 -10.99 9.25
N ILE A 66 -0.17 -11.89 9.18
CA ILE A 66 1.16 -11.59 8.60
C ILE A 66 1.04 -11.21 7.13
N GLY A 67 0.24 -11.95 6.35
CA GLY A 67 -0.03 -11.63 4.95
C GLY A 67 -0.65 -10.24 4.76
N THR A 68 -1.56 -9.84 5.67
CA THR A 68 -2.15 -8.51 5.68
C THR A 68 -1.10 -7.44 5.93
N MET A 69 -0.34 -7.56 7.02
CA MET A 69 0.72 -6.61 7.37
C MET A 69 1.75 -6.46 6.26
N TYR A 70 2.20 -7.56 5.68
CA TYR A 70 3.17 -7.54 4.58
C TYR A 70 2.70 -6.72 3.38
N ASN A 71 1.45 -6.92 2.97
CA ASN A 71 0.88 -6.19 1.84
C ASN A 71 0.60 -4.73 2.20
N LEU A 72 0.11 -4.41 3.41
CA LEU A 72 -0.13 -3.03 3.85
C LEU A 72 1.16 -2.21 3.93
N VAL A 73 2.24 -2.77 4.48
CA VAL A 73 3.54 -2.09 4.53
C VAL A 73 4.04 -1.76 3.12
N ARG A 74 3.80 -2.63 2.13
CA ARG A 74 4.14 -2.37 0.72
C ARG A 74 3.29 -1.28 0.06
N VAL A 75 2.09 -1.01 0.57
CA VAL A 75 1.28 0.12 0.11
C VAL A 75 1.86 1.43 0.63
N ILE A 76 2.14 1.48 1.94
CA ILE A 76 2.62 2.68 2.65
C ILE A 76 4.05 3.04 2.21
N ILE A 77 4.96 2.06 2.20
CA ILE A 77 6.35 2.23 1.78
C ILE A 77 6.56 1.41 0.50
N PRO A 78 6.13 1.95 -0.65
CA PRO A 78 6.28 1.23 -1.90
C PRO A 78 7.77 1.22 -2.29
N ARG A 79 8.39 0.03 -2.21
CA ARG A 79 9.77 -0.15 -2.69
C ARG A 79 9.77 -0.28 -4.21
N PHE A 80 9.92 0.85 -4.91
CA PHE A 80 10.16 0.81 -6.35
C PHE A 80 11.59 0.39 -6.61
N ARG A 81 11.75 -0.85 -7.10
CA ARG A 81 12.94 -1.16 -7.89
C ARG A 81 12.75 -0.49 -9.24
N ILE A 82 13.60 0.48 -9.56
CA ILE A 82 13.80 1.06 -10.89
C ILE A 82 14.36 -0.04 -11.83
N LYS A 83 13.63 -1.14 -12.00
CA LYS A 83 14.03 -2.32 -12.80
C LYS A 83 13.17 -2.48 -14.06
N SER A 84 12.16 -1.63 -14.22
CA SER A 84 11.26 -1.59 -15.39
C SER A 84 11.75 -0.67 -16.52
N LEU A 85 12.93 -0.06 -16.41
CA LEU A 85 13.53 0.75 -17.49
C LEU A 85 14.70 0.00 -18.13
N LYS A 86 14.50 -1.30 -18.39
CA LYS A 86 15.48 -2.18 -19.03
C LYS A 86 15.73 -1.85 -20.52
N GLY A 87 15.28 -0.69 -20.99
CA GLY A 87 15.52 -0.18 -22.35
C GLY A 87 16.20 1.19 -22.39
N PHE A 88 16.47 1.82 -21.24
CA PHE A 88 17.16 3.10 -21.19
C PHE A 88 18.58 2.88 -20.68
N ASN A 89 19.57 3.43 -21.39
CA ASN A 89 20.97 3.34 -20.98
C ASN A 89 21.15 3.93 -19.58
N LYS A 90 22.14 3.45 -18.82
CA LYS A 90 22.43 3.91 -17.45
C LYS A 90 22.63 5.44 -17.33
N GLU A 91 22.94 6.11 -18.43
CA GLU A 91 23.07 7.57 -18.50
C GLU A 91 21.71 8.28 -18.74
N GLU A 92 20.78 7.66 -19.48
CA GLU A 92 19.38 8.12 -19.64
C GLU A 92 18.55 7.88 -18.38
N ALA A 93 18.86 6.81 -17.63
CA ALA A 93 18.25 6.57 -16.32
C ALA A 93 18.64 7.62 -15.27
N LYS A 94 19.74 8.36 -15.48
CA LYS A 94 20.13 9.54 -14.68
C LYS A 94 19.32 10.79 -15.06
N GLN A 95 18.75 10.82 -16.27
CA GLN A 95 17.86 11.89 -16.75
C GLN A 95 16.38 11.60 -16.47
N LEU A 96 16.06 10.50 -15.77
CA LEU A 96 14.68 10.14 -15.49
C LEU A 96 14.08 11.04 -14.41
N SER A 97 13.26 11.98 -14.87
CA SER A 97 12.30 12.79 -14.11
C SER A 97 12.81 13.28 -12.74
N PRO A 98 13.61 14.36 -12.71
CA PRO A 98 14.05 15.00 -11.48
C PRO A 98 12.91 15.49 -10.56
N THR A 99 11.65 15.49 -11.00
CA THR A 99 10.51 15.98 -10.20
C THR A 99 9.83 14.91 -9.33
N PHE A 100 10.25 13.64 -9.41
CA PHE A 100 9.91 12.70 -8.33
C PHE A 100 10.67 13.16 -7.09
N PHE A 101 10.06 13.18 -5.89
CA PHE A 101 10.65 13.74 -4.66
C PHE A 101 12.11 13.33 -4.33
N SER A 102 12.59 12.21 -4.87
CA SER A 102 13.98 11.78 -4.74
C SER A 102 14.94 12.39 -5.78
N GLY A 103 14.46 12.89 -6.92
CA GLY A 103 15.25 13.49 -8.00
C GLY A 103 15.63 14.94 -7.75
N ILE A 104 14.76 15.74 -7.13
CA ILE A 104 15.07 17.15 -6.78
C ILE A 104 16.20 17.19 -5.75
N SER A 105 16.25 16.21 -4.85
CA SER A 105 17.32 16.08 -3.86
C SER A 105 18.68 15.62 -4.43
N HIS A 106 18.77 15.32 -5.74
CA HIS A 106 20.06 15.04 -6.40
C HIS A 106 20.77 16.31 -6.88
N PHE A 107 20.06 17.45 -6.94
CA PHE A 107 20.70 18.73 -7.24
C PHE A 107 21.39 19.26 -5.98
N SER A 108 22.59 19.80 -6.15
CA SER A 108 23.42 20.25 -5.04
C SER A 108 22.93 21.58 -4.47
N SER A 109 22.22 22.38 -5.28
CA SER A 109 21.63 23.64 -4.86
C SER A 109 20.29 23.94 -5.57
N PRO A 110 19.43 24.80 -4.97
CA PRO A 110 18.19 25.26 -5.60
C PRO A 110 18.40 25.98 -6.94
N GLU A 111 19.53 26.68 -7.11
CA GLU A 111 19.89 27.38 -8.35
C GLU A 111 20.16 26.39 -9.48
N GLU A 112 20.89 25.31 -9.20
CA GLU A 112 21.17 24.24 -10.18
C GLU A 112 19.87 23.59 -10.69
N TYR A 113 18.90 23.36 -9.80
CA TYR A 113 17.59 22.85 -10.17
C TYR A 113 16.78 23.86 -11.00
N SER A 114 16.82 25.15 -10.63
CA SER A 114 16.14 26.23 -11.35
C SER A 114 16.68 26.40 -12.76
N ASP A 115 18.01 26.37 -12.92
CA ASP A 115 18.66 26.50 -14.23
C ASP A 115 18.44 25.26 -15.10
N TYR A 116 18.38 24.07 -14.50
CA TYR A 116 17.95 22.85 -15.19
C TYR A 116 16.49 22.93 -15.66
N LEU A 117 15.57 23.41 -14.81
CA LEU A 117 14.17 23.59 -15.21
C LEU A 117 14.02 24.62 -16.33
N LYS A 118 14.75 25.74 -16.26
CA LYS A 118 14.74 26.77 -17.31
C LYS A 118 15.29 26.25 -18.64
N SER A 119 16.36 25.46 -18.61
CA SER A 119 16.94 24.91 -19.84
C SER A 119 15.99 23.94 -20.52
N LYS A 120 15.26 23.12 -19.73
CA LYS A 120 14.23 22.19 -20.23
C LYS A 120 12.91 22.88 -20.60
N SER A 121 12.57 24.01 -19.98
CA SER A 121 11.32 24.73 -20.26
C SER A 121 11.36 25.55 -21.55
N ASN A 122 12.55 25.78 -22.10
CA ASN A 122 12.70 26.50 -23.37
C ASN A 122 12.21 25.67 -24.58
N ASP A 123 12.07 24.36 -24.42
CA ASP A 123 11.53 23.44 -25.42
C ASP A 123 10.24 22.79 -24.87
N GLU A 124 9.10 23.14 -25.47
CA GLU A 124 7.78 22.65 -25.06
C GLU A 124 7.65 21.11 -25.17
N GLU A 125 8.32 20.48 -26.14
CA GLU A 125 8.27 19.02 -26.32
C GLU A 125 9.07 18.30 -25.22
N GLU A 126 10.23 18.85 -24.86
CA GLU A 126 11.06 18.35 -23.77
C GLU A 126 10.35 18.46 -22.42
N LEU A 127 9.69 19.59 -22.16
CA LEU A 127 8.90 19.79 -20.93
C LEU A 127 7.70 18.84 -20.87
N TYR A 128 6.98 18.70 -21.99
CA TYR A 128 5.82 17.79 -22.09
C TYR A 128 6.22 16.34 -21.85
N SER A 129 7.31 15.87 -22.48
CA SER A 129 7.80 14.49 -22.32
C SER A 129 8.17 14.17 -20.87
N MET A 130 8.80 15.12 -20.16
CA MET A 130 9.17 14.98 -18.76
C MET A 130 7.95 14.80 -17.83
N PHE A 131 6.87 15.55 -18.03
CA PHE A 131 5.64 15.36 -17.25
C PHE A 131 4.85 14.11 -17.67
N ALA A 132 4.88 13.75 -18.95
CA ALA A 132 4.24 12.52 -19.43
C ALA A 132 4.89 11.27 -18.79
N GLU A 133 6.22 11.23 -18.69
CA GLU A 133 6.95 10.17 -17.98
C GLU A 133 6.58 10.10 -16.49
N GLN A 134 6.37 11.25 -15.84
CA GLN A 134 5.94 11.31 -14.44
C GLN A 134 4.56 10.71 -14.25
N VAL A 135 3.58 11.17 -15.03
CA VAL A 135 2.22 10.64 -14.96
C VAL A 135 2.22 9.13 -15.22
N PHE A 136 2.98 8.65 -16.20
CA PHE A 136 3.07 7.23 -16.52
C PHE A 136 3.71 6.41 -15.38
N SER A 137 4.80 6.91 -14.80
CA SER A 137 5.45 6.23 -13.67
C SER A 137 4.52 6.21 -12.45
N LEU A 138 3.85 7.33 -12.14
CA LEU A 138 2.90 7.46 -11.04
C LEU A 138 1.70 6.52 -11.21
N GLY A 139 1.18 6.37 -12.43
CA GLY A 139 0.14 5.40 -12.74
C GLY A 139 0.55 3.95 -12.45
N LYS A 140 1.80 3.57 -12.75
CA LYS A 140 2.34 2.25 -12.36
C LYS A 140 2.45 2.07 -10.85
N ILE A 141 2.85 3.12 -10.13
CA ILE A 141 2.90 3.13 -8.66
C ILE A 141 1.51 2.90 -8.10
N ASN A 142 0.53 3.66 -8.58
CA ASN A 142 -0.85 3.59 -8.14
C ASN A 142 -1.44 2.19 -8.42
N GLN A 143 -1.21 1.63 -9.61
CA GLN A 143 -1.62 0.27 -9.95
C GLN A 143 -1.02 -0.78 -8.99
N ALA A 144 0.28 -0.67 -8.69
CA ALA A 144 0.96 -1.57 -7.77
C ALA A 144 0.39 -1.46 -6.34
N LYS A 145 0.22 -0.24 -5.83
CA LYS A 145 -0.39 0.01 -4.51
C LYS A 145 -1.81 -0.55 -4.44
N ASN A 146 -2.64 -0.32 -5.47
CA ASN A 146 -4.00 -0.84 -5.52
C ASN A 146 -4.04 -2.38 -5.49
N ASN A 147 -3.11 -3.05 -6.17
CA ASN A 147 -3.01 -4.51 -6.11
C ASN A 147 -2.64 -5.01 -4.70
N TYR A 148 -1.71 -4.35 -4.02
CA TYR A 148 -1.36 -4.69 -2.64
C TYR A 148 -2.52 -4.42 -1.67
N ILE A 149 -3.27 -3.32 -1.83
CA ILE A 149 -4.50 -3.05 -1.06
C ILE A 149 -5.54 -4.15 -1.25
N ARG A 150 -5.78 -4.60 -2.49
CA ARG A 150 -6.73 -5.68 -2.76
C ARG A 150 -6.32 -6.97 -2.08
N ARG A 151 -5.03 -7.33 -2.17
CA ARG A 151 -4.48 -8.52 -1.51
C ARG A 151 -4.53 -8.41 0.01
N SER A 152 -4.16 -7.27 0.58
CA SER A 152 -4.23 -7.05 2.02
C SER A 152 -5.66 -7.16 2.52
N THR A 153 -6.63 -6.62 1.78
CA THR A 153 -8.06 -6.71 2.14
C THR A 153 -8.54 -8.16 2.18
N PHE A 154 -8.13 -8.99 1.22
CA PHE A 154 -8.48 -10.42 1.22
C PHE A 154 -7.92 -11.15 2.45
N PHE A 155 -6.62 -10.97 2.74
CA PHE A 155 -6.01 -11.56 3.93
C PHE A 155 -6.61 -11.01 5.23
N PHE A 156 -6.96 -9.73 5.25
CA PHE A 156 -7.56 -9.08 6.41
C PHE A 156 -8.93 -9.68 6.74
N ILE A 157 -9.80 -9.85 5.74
CA ILE A 157 -11.11 -10.49 5.92
C ILE A 157 -10.95 -11.95 6.39
N THR A 158 -9.96 -12.65 5.86
CA THR A 158 -9.64 -14.03 6.27
C THR A 158 -9.22 -14.08 7.74
N ALA A 159 -8.35 -13.15 8.17
CA ALA A 159 -7.93 -13.05 9.56
C ALA A 159 -9.11 -12.75 10.49
N LEU A 160 -9.92 -11.72 10.17
CA LEU A 160 -11.09 -11.35 10.97
C LEU A 160 -12.10 -12.49 11.08
N THR A 161 -12.38 -13.17 9.98
CA THR A 161 -13.34 -14.27 9.97
C THR A 161 -12.84 -15.42 10.83
N SER A 162 -11.55 -15.78 10.71
CA SER A 162 -10.94 -16.81 11.55
C SER A 162 -11.01 -16.45 13.03
N GLU A 163 -10.70 -15.20 13.38
CA GLU A 163 -10.76 -14.71 14.75
C GLU A 163 -12.19 -14.78 15.33
N LEU A 164 -13.18 -14.30 14.57
CA LEU A 164 -14.58 -14.36 14.99
C LEU A 164 -15.06 -15.80 15.18
N LEU A 165 -14.64 -16.73 14.31
CA LEU A 165 -14.96 -18.15 14.48
C LEU A 165 -14.33 -18.74 15.74
N ILE A 166 -13.10 -18.37 16.06
CA ILE A 166 -12.43 -18.79 17.31
C ILE A 166 -13.22 -18.29 18.53
N ILE A 167 -13.61 -17.02 18.53
CA ILE A 167 -14.37 -16.40 19.64
C ILE A 167 -15.73 -17.08 19.78
N MET A 168 -16.45 -17.28 18.68
CA MET A 168 -17.76 -17.92 18.66
C MET A 168 -17.68 -19.36 19.18
N PHE A 169 -16.67 -20.13 18.74
CA PHE A 169 -16.44 -21.48 19.21
C PHE A 169 -16.13 -21.53 20.71
N MET A 170 -15.31 -20.60 21.20
CA MET A 170 -14.99 -20.48 22.62
C MET A 170 -16.22 -20.11 23.46
N ALA A 171 -17.01 -19.14 22.99
CA ALA A 171 -18.24 -18.71 23.66
C ALA A 171 -19.26 -19.85 23.73
N TYR A 172 -19.44 -20.59 22.62
CA TYR A 172 -20.31 -21.76 22.58
C TYR A 172 -19.85 -22.84 23.56
N SER A 173 -18.55 -23.17 23.55
CA SER A 173 -17.97 -24.19 24.45
C SER A 173 -18.16 -23.83 25.92
N ARG A 174 -18.09 -22.53 26.27
CA ARG A 174 -18.31 -22.05 27.63
C ARG A 174 -19.79 -22.00 28.02
N ALA A 175 -20.69 -21.78 27.08
CA ALA A 175 -22.13 -21.73 27.31
C ALA A 175 -22.78 -23.13 27.37
N LEU A 176 -22.20 -24.12 26.69
CA LEU A 176 -22.68 -25.50 26.61
C LEU A 176 -23.06 -26.11 27.98
N PRO A 177 -22.23 -26.05 29.04
CA PRO A 177 -22.58 -26.59 30.35
C PRO A 177 -23.76 -25.87 31.04
N TYR A 178 -24.08 -24.63 30.65
CA TYR A 178 -25.24 -23.90 31.19
C TYR A 178 -26.53 -24.20 30.42
N ILE A 179 -26.43 -24.58 29.14
CA ILE A 179 -27.57 -24.86 28.27
C ILE A 179 -27.98 -26.35 28.38
N PHE A 180 -27.01 -27.24 28.55
CA PHE A 180 -27.22 -28.68 28.73
C PHE A 180 -26.52 -29.17 30.01
N PRO A 181 -27.11 -28.93 31.19
CA PRO A 181 -26.47 -29.28 32.47
C PRO A 181 -26.42 -30.79 32.77
N GLU A 182 -27.09 -31.63 31.97
CA GLU A 182 -27.23 -33.08 32.19
C GLU A 182 -26.31 -33.95 31.30
N ILE A 183 -25.35 -33.34 30.57
CA ILE A 183 -24.29 -34.05 29.82
C ILE A 183 -22.93 -33.82 30.49
#